data_AF-A0A418KIQ4-F1
#
_entry.id   AF-A0A418KIQ4-F1
#
_cell.length_a   1.000
_cell.length_b   1.000
_cell.length_c   1.000
_cell.angle_alpha   90.00
_cell.angle_beta   90.00
_cell.angle_gamma   90.00
#
_symmetry.space_group_name_H-M   'P 1'
#
loop_
_entity.id
_entity.type
_entity.pdbx_description
1 polymer ?
#
loop_
_entity_poly.entity_id
_entity_poly.type
_entity_poly.pdbx_seq_one_letter_code
_entity_poly.pdbx_strand_id
1 'polypeptide(L)' 'MATESRARVRAHRERLRAQGLRPLQIWVPDVTSPEFAAEAHRQSVLAAASADAADDQAFADDLQASAWDQAE' A
#
# COMPACT_ATOMS: atom_id res chain seq x y z
N MET A 1 18.33 -19.86 8.77
CA MET A 1 17.35 -18.81 9.14
C MET A 1 17.61 -17.44 8.50
N ALA A 2 18.69 -16.70 8.81
CA ALA A 2 18.92 -15.36 8.20
C ALA A 2 19.13 -15.41 6.67
N THR A 3 19.81 -16.44 6.17
CA THR A 3 20.06 -16.67 4.74
C THR A 3 18.77 -16.99 3.98
N GLU A 4 17.85 -17.73 4.60
CA GLU A 4 16.54 -18.06 4.01
C GLU A 4 15.64 -16.83 3.89
N SER A 5 15.66 -15.94 4.89
CA SER A 5 14.93 -14.66 4.82
C SER A 5 15.45 -13.79 3.66
N ARG A 6 16.77 -13.65 3.52
CA ARG A 6 17.39 -12.89 2.42
C ARG A 6 17.05 -13.48 1.05
N ALA A 7 17.08 -14.81 0.92
CA ALA A 7 16.71 -15.50 -0.31
C ALA A 7 15.24 -15.26 -0.67
N ARG A 8 14.31 -15.36 0.30
CA ARG A 8 12.88 -15.07 0.09
C ARG A 8 12.63 -13.63 -0.35
N VAL A 9 13.27 -12.66 0.30
CA VAL A 9 13.16 -11.24 -0.07
C VAL A 9 13.69 -11.00 -1.49
N ARG A 10 14.78 -11.66 -1.88
CA ARG A 10 15.33 -11.57 -3.25
C ARG A 10 14.36 -12.13 -4.28
N ALA A 11 13.86 -13.35 -4.08
CA ALA A 11 12.91 -14.00 -4.98
C ALA A 11 11.61 -13.19 -5.14
N HIS A 12 11.09 -12.65 -4.05
CA HIS A 12 9.91 -11.78 -4.08
C HIS A 12 10.15 -10.52 -4.93
N ARG A 13 11.29 -9.84 -4.75
CA ARG A 13 11.64 -8.66 -5.56
C ARG A 13 11.88 -9.01 -7.04
N GLU A 14 12.41 -10.18 -7.35
CA GLU A 14 12.59 -10.64 -8.74
C GLU A 14 11.24 -10.84 -9.43
N ARG A 15 10.27 -11.47 -8.75
CA ARG A 15 8.90 -11.60 -9.27
C ARG A 15 8.24 -10.24 -9.54
N LEU A 16 8.34 -9.30 -8.59
CA LEU A 16 7.77 -7.96 -8.77
C LEU A 16 8.44 -7.20 -9.94
N ARG A 17 9.75 -7.34 -10.12
CA ARG A 17 10.44 -6.74 -11.29
C ARG A 17 9.99 -7.33 -12.61
N ALA A 18 9.76 -8.64 -12.67
CA ALA A 18 9.23 -9.29 -13.87
C ALA A 18 7.82 -8.79 -14.24
N GLN A 19 7.03 -8.38 -13.25
CA GLN A 19 5.72 -7.73 -13.42
C GLN A 19 5.83 -6.22 -13.80
N GLY A 20 7.04 -5.71 -14.03
CA GLY A 20 7.28 -4.31 -14.39
C GLY A 20 7.31 -3.33 -13.20
N LEU A 21 7.21 -3.83 -11.96
CA LEU A 21 7.21 -2.99 -10.76
C LEU A 21 8.64 -2.64 -10.32
N ARG A 22 8.84 -1.38 -9.91
CA ARG A 22 10.12 -0.91 -9.36
C ARG A 22 9.99 -0.69 -7.84
N PRO A 23 10.87 -1.28 -7.02
CA PRO A 23 10.84 -1.07 -5.59
C PRO A 23 11.26 0.38 -5.25
N LEU A 24 10.42 1.08 -4.49
CA LEU A 24 10.73 2.37 -3.88
C LEU A 24 10.96 2.17 -2.37
N GLN A 25 12.09 2.63 -1.85
CA GLN A 25 12.33 2.70 -0.41
C GLN A 25 12.12 4.13 0.06
N ILE A 26 11.15 4.31 0.94
CA ILE A 26 10.88 5.57 1.61
C ILE A 26 10.98 5.35 3.12
N TRP A 27 11.36 6.41 3.82
CA TRP A 27 11.24 6.47 5.26
C TRP A 27 9.87 7.04 5.59
N VAL A 28 9.10 6.31 6.38
CA VAL A 28 7.78 6.71 6.86
C VAL A 28 7.84 6.98 8.36
N PRO A 29 6.92 7.78 8.92
CA PRO A 29 6.76 7.90 10.36
C PRO A 29 6.55 6.55 11.04
N ASP A 30 6.81 6.47 12.34
CA ASP A 30 6.55 5.26 13.11
C ASP A 30 5.04 4.98 13.14
N VAL A 31 4.63 4.01 12.33
CA VAL A 31 3.22 3.61 12.19
C VAL A 31 2.67 2.88 13.41
N THR A 32 3.53 2.53 14.38
CA THR A 32 3.13 1.90 15.64
C THR A 32 2.86 2.90 16.76
N SER A 33 3.26 4.16 16.57
CA SER A 33 3.05 5.21 17.57
C SER A 33 1.57 5.61 17.65
N PRO A 34 1.04 5.89 18.86
CA PRO A 34 -0.33 6.39 19.03
C PRO A 34 -0.61 7.69 18.26
N GLU A 35 0.40 8.55 18.09
CA GLU A 35 0.30 9.80 17.34
C GLU A 35 0.04 9.55 15.85
N PHE A 36 0.67 8.53 15.28
CA PHE A 36 0.38 8.13 13.90
C PHE A 36 -1.07 7.67 13.75
N ALA A 37 -1.57 6.85 14.67
CA ALA A 37 -2.96 6.42 14.65
C ALA A 37 -3.94 7.61 14.77
N ALA A 38 -3.63 8.58 15.63
CA ALA A 38 -4.44 9.80 15.78
C ALA A 38 -4.45 10.64 14.49
N GLU A 39 -3.29 10.85 13.85
CA GLU A 39 -3.21 11.63 12.62
C GLU A 39 -3.83 10.88 11.44
N ALA A 40 -3.61 9.57 11.32
CA ALA A 40 -4.25 8.73 10.31
C ALA A 40 -5.78 8.83 10.41
N HIS A 41 -6.33 8.71 11.62
CA HIS A 41 -7.76 8.90 11.85
C HIS A 41 -8.22 10.30 11.45
N ARG A 42 -7.51 11.36 11.87
CA ARG A 42 -7.83 12.75 11.53
C ARG A 42 -7.86 12.96 10.01
N GLN A 43 -6.86 12.46 9.30
CA GLN A 43 -6.75 12.60 7.85
C GLN A 43 -7.82 11.80 7.10
N SER A 44 -8.13 10.57 7.54
CA SER A 44 -9.20 9.78 6.95
C SER A 44 -10.56 10.47 7.07
N VAL A 45 -10.85 11.09 8.21
CA VAL A 45 -12.09 11.89 8.38
C VAL A 45 -12.13 13.09 7.42
N LEU A 46 -11.00 13.76 7.22
CA LEU A 46 -10.91 14.88 6.28
C LEU A 46 -11.09 14.44 4.82
N ALA A 47 -10.49 13.31 4.45
CA ALA A 47 -10.65 12.72 3.12
C ALA A 47 -12.12 12.34 2.86
N ALA A 48 -12.77 11.67 3.83
CA ALA A 48 -14.18 11.29 3.71
C ALA A 48 -15.15 12.48 3.66
N ALA A 49 -14.75 13.63 4.20
CA ALA A 49 -15.53 14.87 4.17
C ALA A 49 -15.19 15.77 2.97
N SER A 50 -14.26 15.36 2.09
CA SER A 50 -13.87 16.14 0.93
C SER A 50 -15.00 16.17 -0.11
N ALA A 51 -14.98 17.17 -1.00
CA ALA A 51 -15.91 17.23 -2.12
C ALA A 51 -15.71 16.05 -3.10
N ASP A 52 -14.49 15.52 -3.15
CA ASP A 52 -14.06 14.46 -4.07
C ASP A 52 -14.24 13.06 -3.46
N ALA A 53 -14.74 12.94 -2.24
CA ALA A 53 -14.79 11.68 -1.50
C ALA A 53 -15.50 10.54 -2.26
N ALA A 54 -16.54 10.88 -3.04
CA ALA A 54 -17.25 9.91 -3.88
C ALA A 54 -16.39 9.41 -5.05
N ASP A 55 -15.66 10.32 -5.70
CA ASP A 55 -14.79 10.01 -6.83
C ASP A 55 -13.54 9.24 -6.36
N ASP A 56 -12.95 9.65 -5.23
CA ASP A 56 -11.84 8.96 -4.58
C ASP A 56 -12.22 7.51 -4.21
N GLN A 57 -13.41 7.31 -3.64
CA GLN A 57 -13.90 5.98 -3.29
C GLN A 57 -14.17 5.14 -4.55
N ALA A 58 -14.81 5.70 -5.57
CA ALA A 58 -15.06 5.01 -6.84
C ALA A 58 -13.74 4.57 -7.51
N PHE A 59 -12.73 5.44 -7.51
CA PHE A 59 -11.39 5.11 -8.00
C PHE A 59 -10.74 3.97 -7.22
N ALA A 60 -10.85 3.97 -5.89
CA ALA A 60 -10.31 2.91 -5.05
C ALA A 60 -11.01 1.56 -5.30
N ASP A 61 -12.33 1.57 -5.47
CA ASP A 61 -13.13 0.39 -5.78
C ASP A 61 -12.75 -0.20 -7.15
N ASP A 62 -12.54 0.64 -8.17
CA ASP A 62 -12.07 0.23 -9.50
C ASP A 62 -10.66 -0.38 -9.48
N LEU A 63 -9.74 0.22 -8.71
CA LEU A 63 -8.41 -0.34 -8.49
C LEU A 63 -8.48 -1.70 -7.80
N GLN A 64 -9.36 -1.84 -6.80
CA GLN A 64 -9.53 -3.11 -6.10
C GLN A 64 -10.07 -4.19 -7.05
N ALA A 65 -11.11 -3.88 -7.84
CA ALA A 65 -11.65 -4.82 -8.82
C ALA A 65 -10.58 -5.29 -9.82
N SER A 66 -9.73 -4.38 -10.32
CA SER A 66 -8.70 -4.70 -11.30
C SER A 66 -7.42 -5.36 -10.75
N ALA A 67 -7.10 -5.15 -9.47
CA ALA A 67 -5.86 -5.66 -8.86
C ALA A 67 -5.98 -7.11 -8.36
N TRP A 68 -7.19 -7.58 -8.05
CA TRP A 68 -7.42 -8.93 -7.52
C TRP A 68 -7.92 -9.94 -8.57
N ASP A 69 -8.39 -9.47 -9.74
CA ASP A 69 -8.72 -10.33 -10.89
C ASP A 69 -7.48 -10.87 -11.64
N GLN A 70 -6.29 -10.33 -11.37
CA GLN A 70 -5.03 -10.80 -11.97
C GLN A 70 -4.31 -11.90 -11.16
N ALA A 71 -5.03 -12.54 -10.23
CA ALA A 71 -4.51 -13.63 -9.38
C ALA A 71 -4.96 -15.05 -9.82
N GLU A 72 -5.62 -15.20 -10.96
CA GLU A 72 -5.86 -16.49 -11.65
C GLU A 72 -4.98 -16.65 -12.90
#